data_AF-A0A7S4M9R2-F1
#
_entry.id   AF-A0A7S4M9R2-F1
#
_cell.length_a   1.000
_cell.length_b   1.000
_cell.length_c   1.000
_cell.angle_alpha   90.00
_cell.angle_beta   90.00
_cell.angle_gamma   90.00
#
_symmetry.space_group_name_H-M   'P 1'
#
loop_
_entity.id
_entity.type
_entity.pdbx_description
1 polymer ?
#
loop_
_entity_poly.entity_id
_entity_poly.type
_entity_poly.pdbx_seq_one_letter_code
_entity_poly.pdbx_strand_id
1 'polypeptide(L)'
;ALQPNQLLSVSSAVITVFSIGAAEAWLLTSRSPRPRGAWKFYVKYGSLQILPSIIWLTKPAEVVVRSMGQNPATYLRKFNLNNLADARASLRVTTFQNLRSIIAGFVGIAQILCLCDSAADANSQFLER
;
A
#
# COMPACT_ATOMS: atom_id res chain seq x y z
N ALA A 1 -8.55 -22.71 -12.93
CA ALA A 1 -7.98 -22.63 -11.58
C ALA A 1 -6.70 -21.81 -11.64
N LEU A 2 -6.46 -20.87 -10.72
CA LEU A 2 -5.19 -20.12 -10.71
C LEU A 2 -4.04 -21.11 -10.48
N GLN A 3 -3.01 -21.03 -11.32
CA GLN A 3 -1.79 -21.81 -11.13
C GLN A 3 -1.13 -21.39 -9.80
N PRO A 4 -0.54 -22.33 -9.04
CA PRO A 4 0.05 -22.05 -7.72
C PRO A 4 1.13 -20.95 -7.79
N ASN A 5 1.87 -20.87 -8.90
CA ASN A 5 2.90 -19.86 -9.13
C ASN A 5 2.31 -18.44 -9.25
N GLN A 6 1.15 -18.30 -9.91
CA GLN A 6 0.46 -17.02 -10.02
C GLN A 6 -0.12 -16.58 -8.67
N LEU A 7 -0.68 -17.51 -7.90
CA LEU A 7 -1.19 -17.22 -6.56
C LEU A 7 -0.09 -16.74 -5.62
N LEU A 8 1.08 -17.38 -5.66
CA LEU A 8 2.26 -16.98 -4.87
C LEU A 8 2.75 -15.59 -5.28
N SER A 9 2.85 -15.31 -6.58
CA SER A 9 3.24 -14.00 -7.09
C SER A 9 2.29 -12.89 -6.62
N VAL A 10 0.98 -13.09 -6.80
CA VAL A 10 -0.06 -12.14 -6.37
C VAL A 10 0.00 -11.92 -4.86
N SER A 11 0.11 -13.00 -4.09
CA SER A 11 0.15 -12.93 -2.64
C SER A 11 1.39 -12.19 -2.13
N SER A 12 2.56 -12.47 -2.71
CA SER A 12 3.82 -11.79 -2.35
C SER A 12 3.76 -10.29 -2.63
N ALA A 13 3.11 -9.89 -3.72
CA ALA A 13 2.95 -8.48 -4.06
C ALA A 13 1.99 -7.76 -3.12
N VAL A 14 0.85 -8.39 -2.79
CA VAL A 14 -0.11 -7.85 -1.81
C VAL A 14 0.55 -7.68 -0.45
N ILE A 15 1.31 -8.67 0.01
CA ILE A 15 2.07 -8.62 1.26
C ILE A 15 3.09 -7.48 1.24
N THR A 16 3.79 -7.29 0.12
CA THR A 16 4.79 -6.22 -0.03
C THR A 16 4.14 -4.84 0.06
N VAL A 17 3.09 -4.59 -0.71
CA VAL A 17 2.35 -3.31 -0.71
C VAL A 17 1.74 -3.03 0.67
N PHE A 18 1.15 -4.06 1.29
CA PHE A 18 0.62 -3.96 2.65
C PHE A 18 1.71 -3.61 3.68
N SER A 19 2.86 -4.29 3.61
CA SER A 19 3.97 -4.08 4.55
C SER A 19 4.55 -2.67 4.44
N ILE A 20 4.67 -2.14 3.21
CA ILE A 20 5.10 -0.77 2.98
C ILE A 20 4.07 0.23 3.54
N GLY A 21 2.78 0.00 3.31
CA GLY A 21 1.70 0.82 3.88
C GLY A 21 1.66 0.78 5.41
N ALA A 22 1.92 -0.37 6.01
CA ALA A 22 2.01 -0.51 7.47
C ALA A 22 3.24 0.21 8.04
N ALA A 23 4.40 0.16 7.35
CA ALA A 23 5.59 0.91 7.72
C ALA A 23 5.39 2.43 7.63
N GLU A 24 4.66 2.90 6.61
CA GLU A 24 4.24 4.29 6.48
C GLU A 24 3.34 4.71 7.66
N ALA A 25 2.33 3.89 7.98
CA ALA A 25 1.44 4.14 9.11
C ALA A 25 2.20 4.22 10.45
N TRP A 26 3.23 3.38 10.61
CA TRP A 26 4.12 3.43 11.77
C TRP A 26 4.95 4.72 11.83
N LEU A 27 5.48 5.19 10.71
CA LEU A 27 6.19 6.47 10.65
C LEU A 27 5.28 7.65 11.00
N LEU A 28 4.03 7.61 10.55
CA LEU A 28 3.01 8.62 10.83
C LEU A 28 2.58 8.68 12.31
N THR A 29 2.75 7.60 13.08
CA THR A 29 2.41 7.54 14.52
C THR A 29 3.63 7.60 15.45
N SER A 30 4.85 7.38 14.94
CA SER A 30 6.09 7.16 15.71
C SER A 30 6.50 8.22 16.74
N ARG A 31 6.08 9.49 16.59
CA ARG A 31 6.40 10.59 17.54
C ARG A 31 5.19 11.11 18.33
N SER A 32 3.97 10.66 18.03
CA SER A 32 2.81 10.97 18.87
C SER A 32 2.77 9.98 20.05
N PRO A 33 2.26 10.35 21.24
CA PRO A 33 2.01 9.38 22.31
C PRO A 33 1.22 8.21 21.72
N ARG A 34 1.81 7.00 21.72
CA ARG A 34 1.26 5.86 20.99
C ARG A 34 -0.18 5.63 21.44
N PRO A 35 -1.18 5.89 20.59
CA PRO A 35 -2.56 5.74 20.99
C PRO A 35 -2.85 4.25 21.22
N ARG A 36 -3.66 3.94 22.23
CA ARG A 36 -4.10 2.56 22.51
C ARG A 36 -4.71 1.98 21.22
N GLY A 37 -4.13 0.89 20.71
CA GLY A 37 -4.59 0.24 19.49
C GLY A 37 -3.96 0.73 18.17
N ALA A 38 -2.79 1.37 18.20
CA ALA A 38 -2.05 1.78 16.99
C ALA A 38 -1.86 0.66 15.94
N TRP A 39 -1.75 -0.61 16.38
CA TRP A 39 -1.72 -1.77 15.47
C TRP A 39 -2.95 -1.86 14.56
N LYS A 40 -4.15 -1.58 15.07
CA LYS A 40 -5.39 -1.60 14.28
C LYS A 40 -5.35 -0.55 13.17
N PHE A 41 -4.72 0.59 13.44
CA PHE A 41 -4.50 1.62 12.43
C PHE A 41 -3.51 1.16 11.37
N TYR A 42 -2.41 0.49 11.73
CA TYR A 42 -1.44 -0.01 10.74
C TYR A 42 -2.06 -1.00 9.77
N VAL A 43 -2.82 -1.96 10.29
CA VAL A 43 -3.51 -2.96 9.46
C VAL A 43 -4.58 -2.31 8.59
N LYS A 44 -5.40 -1.41 9.15
CA LYS A 44 -6.47 -0.74 8.39
C LYS A 44 -5.90 0.22 7.34
N TYR A 45 -4.86 0.96 7.67
CA TYR A 45 -4.19 1.86 6.73
C TYR A 45 -3.53 1.08 5.60
N GLY A 46 -2.75 0.04 5.93
CA GLY A 46 -2.09 -0.82 4.96
C GLY A 46 -3.08 -1.50 4.00
N SER A 47 -4.20 -2.03 4.51
CA SER A 47 -5.21 -2.69 3.67
C SER A 47 -5.94 -1.70 2.75
N LEU A 48 -6.27 -0.52 3.27
CA LEU A 48 -6.91 0.53 2.48
C LEU A 48 -6.01 1.09 1.38
N GLN A 49 -4.70 0.87 1.49
CA GLN A 49 -3.70 1.34 0.55
C GLN A 49 -3.46 0.40 -0.63
N ILE A 50 -3.87 -0.88 -0.56
CA ILE A 50 -3.64 -1.87 -1.63
C ILE A 50 -4.27 -1.44 -2.96
N LEU A 51 -5.58 -1.16 -2.98
CA LEU A 51 -6.29 -0.75 -4.20
C LEU A 51 -5.80 0.60 -4.74
N PRO A 52 -5.68 1.65 -3.93
CA PRO A 52 -5.18 2.96 -4.37
C PRO A 52 -3.76 2.89 -4.94
N SER A 53 -2.90 2.00 -4.45
CA SER A 53 -1.54 1.83 -4.97
C SER A 53 -1.51 1.49 -6.46
N ILE A 54 -2.50 0.75 -6.96
CA ILE A 54 -2.56 0.31 -8.36
C ILE A 54 -2.94 1.50 -9.27
N ILE A 55 -3.81 2.39 -8.78
CA ILE A 55 -4.26 3.59 -9.50
C ILE A 55 -3.42 4.83 -9.14
N TRP A 56 -2.23 4.64 -8.57
CA TRP A 56 -1.31 5.71 -8.17
C TRP A 56 -1.92 6.73 -7.20
N LEU A 57 -3.00 6.36 -6.51
CA LEU A 57 -3.68 7.20 -5.54
C LEU A 57 -3.22 6.83 -4.13
N THR A 58 -3.11 7.82 -3.26
CA THR A 58 -2.79 7.61 -1.85
C THR A 58 -3.96 8.10 -1.01
N LYS A 59 -4.54 7.24 -0.17
CA LYS A 59 -5.61 7.67 0.73
C LYS A 59 -5.00 8.54 1.85
N PRO A 60 -5.56 9.73 2.12
CA PRO A 60 -5.07 10.58 3.18
C PRO A 60 -5.26 9.91 4.55
N ALA A 61 -4.19 9.84 5.35
CA ALA A 61 -4.20 9.19 6.66
C ALA A 61 -5.24 9.80 7.61
N GLU A 62 -5.52 11.09 7.48
CA GLU A 62 -6.53 11.82 8.26
C GLU A 62 -7.93 11.23 8.09
N VAL A 63 -8.30 10.88 6.86
CA VAL A 63 -9.61 10.27 6.57
C VAL A 63 -9.69 8.86 7.15
N VAL A 64 -8.59 8.10 7.08
CA VAL A 64 -8.53 6.77 7.69
C VAL A 64 -8.69 6.85 9.20
N VAL A 65 -8.01 7.78 9.87
CA VAL A 65 -8.14 7.99 11.32
C VAL A 65 -9.55 8.44 11.69
N ARG A 66 -10.16 9.37 10.94
CA ARG A 66 -11.56 9.77 11.16
C ARG A 66 -12.52 8.59 11.00
N SER A 67 -12.28 7.70 10.03
CA SER A 67 -13.08 6.47 9.86
C SER A 67 -12.96 5.48 11.03
N MET A 68 -11.99 5.67 11.94
CA MET A 68 -11.83 4.90 13.17
C MET A 68 -12.43 5.62 14.39
N GLY A 69 -13.09 6.76 14.19
CA GLY A 69 -13.66 7.57 15.28
C GLY A 69 -12.60 8.30 16.11
N GLN A 70 -11.37 8.43 15.62
CA GLN A 70 -10.27 9.08 16.33
C GLN A 70 -9.98 10.46 15.74
N ASN A 71 -9.43 11.37 16.55
CA ASN A 71 -9.06 12.72 16.09
C ASN A 71 -7.68 12.69 15.40
N PRO A 72 -7.58 13.03 14.10
CA PRO A 72 -6.31 13.05 13.37
C PRO A 72 -5.24 13.94 14.00
N ALA A 73 -5.65 15.07 14.59
CA ALA A 73 -4.73 16.05 15.15
C ALA A 73 -3.98 15.52 16.39
N THR A 74 -4.53 14.51 17.06
CA THR A 74 -3.95 13.86 18.25
C THR A 74 -3.28 12.52 17.87
N TYR A 75 -3.82 11.84 16.86
CA TYR A 75 -3.37 10.50 16.47
C TYR A 75 -2.18 10.51 15.52
N LEU A 76 -2.14 11.47 14.59
CA LEU A 76 -1.09 11.59 13.58
C LEU A 76 -0.03 12.58 14.05
N ARG A 77 1.22 12.30 13.69
CA ARG A 77 2.32 13.25 13.87
C ARG A 77 2.07 14.49 13.02
N LYS A 78 2.12 15.67 13.64
CA LYS A 78 2.17 16.95 12.93
C LYS A 78 3.60 17.20 12.45
N PHE A 79 3.78 17.40 11.15
CA PHE A 79 5.08 17.77 10.58
C PHE A 79 5.21 19.29 10.59
N ASN A 80 6.23 19.81 11.29
CA ASN A 80 6.58 21.23 11.22
C ASN A 80 7.73 21.42 10.22
N LEU A 81 7.45 22.01 9.06
CA LEU A 81 8.44 22.19 7.98
C LEU A 81 9.58 23.15 8.37
N ASN A 82 9.42 23.93 9.43
CA ASN A 82 10.48 24.80 9.96
C ASN A 82 11.56 24.01 10.71
N ASN A 83 11.29 22.75 11.07
CA ASN A 83 12.25 21.88 11.74
C ASN A 83 12.84 20.86 10.76
N LEU A 84 14.17 20.85 10.64
CA LEU A 84 14.92 19.98 9.73
C LEU A 84 14.66 18.49 9.97
N ALA A 85 14.43 18.09 11.23
CA ALA A 85 14.12 16.71 11.58
C ALA A 85 12.72 16.26 11.10
N ASP A 86 11.77 17.18 11.02
CA ASP A 86 10.40 16.89 10.56
C ASP A 86 10.32 16.96 9.03
N ALA A 87 11.06 17.88 8.39
CA ALA A 87 11.20 17.92 6.93
C ALA A 87 11.86 16.64 6.37
N ARG A 88 12.86 16.07 7.05
CA ARG A 88 13.42 14.77 6.67
C ARG A 88 12.42 13.62 6.84
N ALA A 89 11.55 13.71 7.85
CA ALA A 89 10.55 12.69 8.10
C ALA A 89 9.41 12.73 7.06
N SER A 90 8.97 13.93 6.65
CA SER A 90 7.98 14.06 5.57
C SER A 90 8.54 13.54 4.24
N LEU A 91 9.80 13.88 3.91
CA LEU A 91 10.46 13.32 2.72
C LEU A 91 10.52 11.79 2.75
N ARG A 92 10.84 11.18 3.89
CA ARG A 92 10.83 9.71 4.03
C ARG A 92 9.44 9.14 3.77
N VAL A 93 8.39 9.73 4.35
CA VAL A 93 7.00 9.29 4.10
C VAL A 93 6.67 9.37 2.61
N THR A 94 7.01 10.47 1.94
CA THR A 94 6.82 10.61 0.49
C THR A 94 7.61 9.58 -0.31
N THR A 95 8.85 9.27 0.09
CA THR A 95 9.64 8.19 -0.54
C THR A 95 8.93 6.84 -0.42
N PHE A 96 8.38 6.50 0.75
CA PHE A 96 7.63 5.25 0.94
C PHE A 96 6.34 5.22 0.10
N GLN A 97 5.63 6.34 0.01
CA GLN A 97 4.45 6.46 -0.85
C GLN A 97 4.79 6.22 -2.32
N ASN A 98 5.86 6.84 -2.80
CA ASN A 98 6.31 6.69 -4.18
C ASN A 98 6.80 5.26 -4.47
N LEU A 99 7.59 4.69 -3.55
CA LEU A 99 8.09 3.32 -3.67
C LEU A 99 6.94 2.31 -3.74
N ARG A 100 5.90 2.48 -2.91
CA ARG A 100 4.71 1.65 -2.94
C ARG A 100 3.98 1.74 -4.28
N SER A 101 3.78 2.94 -4.82
CA SER A 101 3.10 3.12 -6.11
C SER A 101 3.91 2.55 -7.27
N ILE A 102 5.24 2.69 -7.25
CA ILE A 102 6.14 2.08 -8.25
C ILE A 102 5.99 0.55 -8.22
N ILE A 103 6.15 -0.06 -7.03
CA ILE A 103 6.06 -1.52 -6.88
C ILE A 103 4.67 -2.02 -7.31
N ALA A 104 3.61 -1.37 -6.85
CA ALA A 104 2.25 -1.75 -7.22
C ALA A 104 1.98 -1.59 -8.72
N GLY A 105 2.52 -0.53 -9.36
CA GLY A 105 2.43 -0.32 -10.80
C GLY A 105 3.12 -1.42 -11.59
N PHE A 106 4.38 -1.73 -11.27
CA PHE A 106 5.12 -2.81 -11.94
C PHE A 106 4.48 -4.19 -11.73
N VAL A 107 4.05 -4.49 -10.51
CA VAL A 107 3.31 -5.74 -10.21
C VAL A 107 2.00 -5.78 -11.02
N GLY A 108 1.24 -4.69 -11.04
CA GLY A 108 -0.03 -4.63 -11.76
C GLY A 108 0.15 -4.92 -13.24
N ILE A 109 1.15 -4.31 -13.88
CA ILE A 109 1.48 -4.56 -15.29
C ILE A 109 1.92 -6.01 -15.50
N ALA A 110 2.80 -6.55 -14.64
CA ALA A 110 3.26 -7.93 -14.73
C ALA A 110 2.10 -8.94 -14.65
N GLN A 111 1.10 -8.69 -13.80
CA GLN A 111 -0.08 -9.55 -13.72
C GLN A 111 -0.98 -9.46 -14.95
N ILE A 112 -1.13 -8.26 -15.54
CA ILE A 112 -1.89 -8.10 -16.78
C ILE A 112 -1.23 -8.89 -17.92
N LEU A 113 0.10 -8.81 -18.06
CA LEU A 113 0.84 -9.57 -19.07
C LEU A 113 0.68 -11.09 -18.88
N CYS A 114 0.84 -11.58 -17.64
CA CYS A 114 0.62 -13.00 -17.33
C CYS A 114 -0.81 -13.47 -17.65
N LEU A 115 -1.81 -12.62 -17.47
CA LEU A 115 -3.20 -12.92 -17.84
C LEU A 115 -3.38 -12.96 -19.35
N CYS A 116 -2.76 -12.04 -20.09
CA CYS A 116 -2.77 -12.05 -21.55
C CYS A 116 -2.11 -13.32 -22.12
N ASP A 117 -0.95 -13.71 -21.60
CA ASP A 117 -0.26 -14.94 -22.01
C ASP A 117 -1.13 -16.18 -21.72
N SER A 118 -1.71 -16.24 -20.51
CA SER A 118 -2.60 -17.36 -20.14
C SER A 118 -3.87 -17.42 -21.00
N ALA A 119 -4.39 -16.25 -21.41
CA ALA A 119 -5.56 -16.17 -22.30
C ALA A 119 -5.21 -16.57 -23.73
N ALA A 120 -4.02 -16.18 -24.21
CA ALA A 120 -3.52 -16.58 -25.53
C ALA A 120 -3.31 -18.10 -25.61
N ASP A 121 -2.69 -18.70 -24.60
CA ASP A 121 -2.47 -20.15 -24.50
C ASP A 121 -3.77 -20.96 -24.37
N ALA A 122 -4.78 -20.40 -23.70
CA ALA A 122 -6.10 -21.03 -23.63
C ALA A 122 -6.80 -20.95 -24.99
N ASN A 123 -6.74 -19.81 -25.67
CA ASN A 123 -7.38 -19.60 -26.96
C ASN A 123 -6.77 -20.49 -28.06
N SER A 124 -5.45 -20.70 -28.07
CA SER A 124 -4.80 -21.62 -29.02
C SER A 124 -5.28 -23.06 -28.82
N GLN A 125 -5.40 -23.54 -27.57
CA GLN A 125 -5.92 -24.88 -27.26
C GLN A 125 -7.39 -25.08 -27.64
N PHE A 126 -8.22 -24.02 -27.61
CA PHE A 126 -9.60 -24.08 -28.09
C PHE A 126 -9.71 -24.11 -29.60
N LEU A 127 -8.76 -23.52 -30.34
CA LEU A 127 -8.73 -23.54 -31.81
C LEU A 127 -8.17 -24.84 -32.39
N GLU A 128 -7.39 -25.60 -31.62
CA GLU A 128 -6.86 -26.92 -32.01
C GLU A 128 -7.86 -28.08 -31.78
N ARG A 129 -9.00 -27.83 -31.14
CA ARG A 129 -10.10 -28.79 -30.96
C ARG A 129 -11.27 -28.50 -31.89
#